data_AF-A0A957U9X6-F1
#
_entry.id   AF-A0A957U9X6-F1
#
_cell.length_a   1.000
_cell.length_b   1.000
_cell.length_c   1.000
_cell.angle_alpha   90.00
_cell.angle_beta   90.00
_cell.angle_gamma   90.00
#
_symmetry.space_group_name_H-M   'P 1'
#
loop_
_entity.id
_entity.type
_entity.pdbx_description
1 polymer ?
#
loop_
_entity_poly.entity_id
_entity_poly.type
_entity_poly.pdbx_seq_one_letter_code
_entity_poly.pdbx_strand_id
1 'polypeptide(L)'
;MSAFWVALGFLTTLPVPRHDLPADALRRAGVWFPVVGLLLGALLAAAAVGLRLVLPAPVAAVLVTVIWVALTGGLHLDGLADCCDGF
;
A
#
# COMPACT_ATOMS: atom_id res chain seq x y z
N MET A 1 4.61 19.21 -6.49
CA MET A 1 4.79 17.75 -6.73
C MET A 1 3.83 17.25 -7.79
N SER A 2 4.18 16.23 -8.57
CA SER A 2 3.20 15.56 -9.44
C SER A 2 2.15 14.85 -8.56
N ALA A 3 0.91 14.80 -9.04
CA ALA A 3 -0.19 14.14 -8.33
C ALA A 3 0.08 12.63 -8.12
N PHE A 4 0.89 12.03 -8.99
CA PHE A 4 1.36 10.65 -8.88
C PHE A 4 2.22 10.42 -7.62
N TRP A 5 3.23 11.27 -7.37
CA TRP A 5 4.10 11.09 -6.19
C TRP A 5 3.33 11.24 -4.87
N VAL A 6 2.33 12.13 -4.87
CA VAL A 6 1.43 12.29 -3.71
C VAL A 6 0.60 11.02 -3.50
N ALA A 7 0.05 10.42 -4.56
CA ALA A 7 -0.67 9.15 -4.46
C ALA A 7 0.23 7.99 -3.99
N LEU A 8 1.45 7.90 -4.54
CA LEU A 8 2.41 6.86 -4.18
C LEU A 8 2.85 6.98 -2.72
N GLY A 9 3.15 8.19 -2.25
CA GLY A 9 3.53 8.43 -0.85
C GLY A 9 2.35 8.31 0.13
N PHE A 10 1.11 8.52 -0.32
CA PHE A 10 -0.07 8.34 0.52
C PHE A 10 -0.42 6.85 0.70
N LEU A 11 -0.38 6.07 -0.39
CA LEU A 11 -0.77 4.66 -0.38
C LEU A 11 0.36 3.71 0.00
N THR A 12 1.62 4.18 0.06
CA THR A 12 2.80 3.33 0.34
C THR A 12 3.79 3.97 1.30
N THR A 13 4.63 3.15 1.93
CA THR A 13 5.77 3.56 2.77
C THR A 13 7.04 3.79 1.96
N LEU A 14 6.99 3.65 0.63
CA LEU A 14 8.14 3.83 -0.23
C LEU A 14 8.61 5.28 -0.21
N PRO A 15 9.94 5.53 -0.22
CA PRO A 15 10.45 6.89 -0.22
C PRO A 15 10.05 7.60 -1.52
N VAL A 16 9.34 8.71 -1.39
CA VAL A 16 8.99 9.61 -2.49
C VAL A 16 9.66 10.98 -2.27
N PRO A 17 9.92 11.76 -3.34
CA PRO A 17 10.44 13.11 -3.18
C PRO A 17 9.51 13.95 -2.27
N ARG A 18 10.08 14.81 -1.42
CA ARG A 18 9.32 15.62 -0.46
C ARG A 18 9.32 17.08 -0.88
N HIS A 19 8.14 17.68 -0.96
CA HIS A 19 7.98 19.12 -1.16
C HIS A 19 6.73 19.60 -0.44
N ASP A 20 6.61 20.91 -0.24
CA ASP A 20 5.39 21.52 0.27
C ASP A 20 4.20 21.17 -0.64
N LEU A 21 3.15 20.64 -0.03
CA LEU A 21 1.94 20.20 -0.72
C LEU A 21 0.84 21.26 -0.52
N PRO A 22 0.20 21.75 -1.59
CA PRO A 22 -0.99 22.56 -1.44
C PRO A 22 -2.13 21.73 -0.81
N ALA A 23 -3.08 22.40 -0.15
CA ALA A 23 -4.17 21.74 0.58
C ALA A 23 -5.01 20.77 -0.29
N ASP A 24 -5.08 20.99 -1.61
CA ASP A 24 -5.84 20.15 -2.55
C ASP A 24 -5.00 19.05 -3.23
N ALA A 25 -3.73 18.90 -2.85
CA ALA A 25 -2.79 17.95 -3.47
C ALA A 25 -3.32 16.51 -3.44
N LEU A 26 -3.85 16.07 -2.30
CA LEU A 26 -4.38 14.71 -2.12
C LEU A 26 -5.64 14.47 -2.98
N ARG A 27 -6.53 15.47 -3.05
CA ARG A 27 -7.72 15.42 -3.92
C ARG A 27 -7.32 15.23 -5.39
N ARG A 28 -6.30 15.96 -5.85
CA ARG A 28 -5.76 15.82 -7.21
C ARG A 28 -5.04 14.49 -7.42
N ALA A 29 -4.47 13.92 -6.36
CA ALA A 29 -3.79 12.62 -6.39
C ALA A 29 -4.76 11.44 -6.53
N GLY A 30 -6.03 11.59 -6.13
CA GLY A 30 -7.03 10.52 -6.19
C GLY A 30 -7.17 9.83 -7.56
N VAL A 31 -6.98 10.57 -8.67
CA VAL A 31 -6.97 10.00 -10.04
C VAL A 31 -5.88 8.95 -10.27
N TRP A 32 -4.80 9.00 -9.49
CA TRP A 32 -3.67 8.07 -9.58
C TRP A 32 -3.79 6.88 -8.62
N PHE A 33 -4.77 6.87 -7.71
CA PHE A 33 -4.93 5.76 -6.75
C PHE A 33 -5.14 4.40 -7.46
N PRO A 34 -5.92 4.28 -8.54
CA PRO A 34 -6.04 3.01 -9.26
C PRO A 34 -4.72 2.54 -9.86
N VAL A 35 -3.89 3.46 -10.35
CA VAL A 35 -2.58 3.13 -10.94
C VAL A 35 -1.61 2.64 -9.87
N VAL A 36 -1.54 3.32 -8.73
CA VAL A 36 -0.72 2.89 -7.59
C VAL A 36 -1.23 1.57 -7.02
N GLY A 37 -2.54 1.39 -6.94
CA GLY A 37 -3.18 0.12 -6.54
C GLY A 37 -2.83 -1.03 -7.49
N LEU A 38 -2.82 -0.80 -8.79
CA LEU A 38 -2.40 -1.81 -9.78
C LEU A 38 -0.91 -2.16 -9.63
N LEU A 39 -0.06 -1.17 -9.36
CA LEU A 39 1.36 -1.41 -9.07
C LEU A 39 1.56 -2.26 -7.81
N LEU A 40 0.85 -1.93 -6.72
CA LEU A 40 0.86 -2.74 -5.49
C LEU A 40 0.34 -4.15 -5.74
N GLY A 41 -0.78 -4.29 -6.45
CA GLY A 41 -1.37 -5.58 -6.80
C GLY A 41 -0.42 -6.45 -7.62
N ALA A 42 0.28 -5.87 -8.60
CA ALA A 42 1.27 -6.59 -9.41
C ALA A 42 2.46 -7.07 -8.55
N LEU A 43 2.96 -6.23 -7.64
CA LEU A 43 4.05 -6.59 -6.73
C LEU A 43 3.64 -7.72 -5.78
N LEU A 44 2.44 -7.66 -5.21
CA LEU A 44 1.90 -8.69 -4.32
C LEU A 44 1.59 -9.99 -5.06
N ALA A 45 1.08 -9.93 -6.29
CA ALA A 45 0.86 -11.10 -7.11
C ALA A 45 2.18 -11.81 -7.45
N ALA A 46 3.22 -11.05 -7.81
CA ALA A 46 4.55 -11.59 -8.05
C ALA A 46 5.13 -12.26 -6.78
N ALA A 47 5.01 -11.61 -5.62
CA ALA A 47 5.42 -12.17 -4.33
C ALA A 47 4.64 -13.46 -4.00
N ALA A 48 3.32 -13.48 -4.22
CA ALA A 48 2.49 -14.65 -3.98
C ALA A 48 2.86 -15.84 -4.87
N VAL A 49 3.09 -15.60 -6.17
CA VAL A 49 3.55 -16.65 -7.10
C VAL A 49 4.91 -17.16 -6.65
N GLY A 50 5.88 -16.28 -6.37
CA GLY A 50 7.22 -16.68 -5.95
C GLY A 50 7.24 -17.47 -4.63
N LEU A 51 6.52 -17.01 -3.61
CA LEU A 51 6.44 -17.69 -2.32
C LEU A 51 5.76 -19.06 -2.42
N ARG A 52 4.73 -19.21 -3.26
CA ARG A 52 4.04 -20.48 -3.47
C ARG A 52 4.88 -21.55 -4.16
N LEU A 53 5.99 -21.18 -4.82
CA LEU A 53 6.92 -22.16 -5.39
C LEU A 53 7.73 -22.90 -4.33
N VAL A 54 7.86 -22.32 -3.12
CA VAL A 54 8.76 -22.81 -2.07
C VAL A 54 8.07 -23.06 -0.73
N LEU A 55 6.88 -22.49 -0.51
CA LEU A 55 6.16 -22.54 0.76
C LEU A 55 4.74 -23.09 0.60
N PRO A 56 4.18 -23.75 1.64
CA PRO A 56 2.77 -24.10 1.70
C PRO A 56 1.87 -22.86 1.58
N ALA A 57 0.70 -23.03 0.96
CA ALA A 57 -0.23 -21.94 0.69
C ALA A 57 -0.59 -21.07 1.91
N PRO A 58 -0.84 -21.62 3.12
CA PRO A 58 -1.15 -20.79 4.29
C PRO A 58 0.02 -19.89 4.70
N VAL A 59 1.26 -20.39 4.65
CA VAL A 59 2.46 -19.64 5.01
C VAL A 59 2.73 -18.54 4.00
N ALA A 60 2.62 -18.86 2.71
CA ALA A 60 2.75 -17.87 1.64
C ALA A 60 1.70 -16.74 1.78
N ALA A 61 0.45 -17.08 2.10
CA ALA A 61 -0.60 -16.09 2.30
C ALA A 61 -0.27 -15.10 3.44
N VAL A 62 0.13 -15.61 4.61
CA VAL A 62 0.55 -14.77 5.74
C VAL A 62 1.70 -13.84 5.36
N LEU A 63 2.72 -14.36 4.67
CA LEU A 63 3.86 -13.55 4.24
C LEU A 63 3.47 -12.48 3.22
N VAL A 64 2.58 -12.79 2.26
CA VAL A 64 2.05 -11.79 1.33
C VAL A 64 1.28 -10.70 2.07
N THR A 65 0.48 -11.05 3.08
CA THR A 65 -0.21 -10.07 3.93
C THR A 65 0.80 -9.19 4.68
N VAL A 66 1.86 -9.76 5.25
CA VAL A 66 2.92 -8.99 5.91
C VAL A 66 3.61 -8.03 4.94
N ILE A 67 3.94 -8.48 3.72
CA ILE A 67 4.51 -7.63 2.67
C ILE A 67 3.57 -6.47 2.33
N TRP A 68 2.28 -6.74 2.15
CA TRP A 68 1.28 -5.70 1.89
C TRP A 68 1.19 -4.67 3.01
N VAL A 69 1.16 -5.13 4.27
CA VAL A 69 1.17 -4.23 5.43
C VAL A 69 2.44 -3.40 5.46
N ALA A 70 3.62 -4.00 5.26
CA ALA A 70 4.89 -3.29 5.25
C ALA A 70 4.94 -2.23 4.13
N LEU A 71 4.44 -2.57 2.94
CA LEU A 71 4.41 -1.65 1.79
C LEU A 71 3.42 -0.50 1.96
N THR A 72 2.31 -0.71 2.66
CA THR A 72 1.24 0.29 2.84
C THR A 72 1.28 1.00 4.19
N GLY A 73 2.14 0.55 5.10
CA GLY A 73 2.22 1.07 6.47
C GLY A 73 1.00 0.70 7.32
N GLY A 74 0.20 -0.28 6.88
CA GLY A 74 -1.03 -0.68 7.57
C GLY A 74 -2.25 0.21 7.28
N LEU A 75 -2.16 1.17 6.36
CA LEU A 75 -3.25 2.13 6.05
C LEU A 75 -4.62 1.46 5.82
N HIS A 76 -4.66 0.29 5.18
CA HIS A 76 -5.91 -0.42 4.88
C HIS A 76 -6.46 -1.21 6.07
N LEU A 77 -5.65 -1.46 7.08
CA LEU A 77 -6.03 -2.12 8.33
C LEU A 77 -6.37 -1.11 9.43
N ASP A 78 -6.16 0.19 9.20
CA ASP A 78 -6.37 1.28 10.16
C ASP A 78 -7.80 1.28 10.71
N GLY A 79 -8.81 1.18 9.83
CA GLY A 79 -10.21 1.11 10.28
C GLY A 79 -10.58 -0.14 11.08
N LEU A 80 -9.80 -1.24 10.96
CA LEU A 80 -9.95 -2.39 11.87
C LEU A 80 -9.31 -2.09 13.23
N ALA A 81 -8.14 -1.42 13.23
CA ALA A 81 -7.48 -1.00 14.46
C ALA A 81 -8.33 0.00 15.25
N ASP A 82 -8.94 0.98 14.59
CA ASP A 82 -9.85 1.98 15.19
C ASP A 82 -11.05 1.34 15.90
N CYS A 83 -11.60 0.26 15.32
CA CYS A 83 -12.69 -0.50 15.96
C CYS A 83 -12.22 -1.26 17.22
N CYS A 84 -10.92 -1.48 17.36
CA CYS A 84 -10.30 -2.27 18.42
C CYS A 84 -9.62 -1.43 19.50
N ASP A 85 -9.45 -0.12 19.36
CA ASP A 85 -8.84 0.74 20.39
C ASP A 85 -9.77 1.85 20.90
N GLY A 86 -10.97 1.97 20.32
CA GLY A 86 -12.00 2.94 20.72
C GLY A 86 -12.76 2.63 22.02
N PHE A 87 -12.15 1.99 23.03
CA PHE A 87 -12.78 1.69 24.33
C PHE A 87 -12.49 2.71 25.42
#